data_AF-A0A3N6E715-F1
#
_entry.id   AF-A0A3N6E715-F1
#
_cell.length_a   1.000
_cell.length_b   1.000
_cell.length_c   1.000
_cell.angle_alpha   90.00
_cell.angle_beta   90.00
_cell.angle_gamma   90.00
#
_symmetry.space_group_name_H-M   'P 1'
#
loop_
_entity.id
_entity.type
_entity.pdbx_description
1 polymer ?
#
loop_
_entity_poly.entity_id
_entity_poly.type
_entity_poly.pdbx_seq_one_letter_code
_entity_poly.pdbx_strand_id
1 'polypeptide(L)'
;MSSPHPHYELIALRHSADAVIVEFWLRGAHRGMLGKIPPTGSSHRTRVTAYFVFDGSEHLVTERVYSDRLTVLRQLLAGLDRRKPAGLLKLARVLRGALSEAGAKPDPRLLTTAEPDLGPRVVDQD
;
A
#
# COMPACT_ATOMS: atom_id res chain seq x y z
N MET A 1 -20.36 -17.89 -1.68
CA MET A 1 -19.30 -17.87 -0.65
C MET A 1 -18.08 -17.20 -1.26
N SER A 2 -17.79 -15.93 -0.95
CA SER A 2 -16.58 -15.28 -1.47
C SER A 2 -15.36 -15.81 -0.72
N SER A 3 -14.38 -16.35 -1.45
CA SER A 3 -13.13 -16.84 -0.87
C SER A 3 -12.47 -15.80 0.05
N PRO A 4 -11.78 -16.22 1.13
CA PRO A 4 -11.21 -15.33 2.15
C PRO A 4 -9.97 -14.54 1.66
N HIS A 5 -9.65 -14.62 0.37
CA HIS A 5 -8.41 -14.09 -0.20
C HIS A 5 -8.61 -12.68 -0.77
N PRO A 6 -7.55 -11.86 -0.76
CA PRO A 6 -7.54 -10.63 -1.53
C PRO A 6 -7.83 -10.92 -3.01
N HIS A 7 -8.65 -10.07 -3.62
CA HIS A 7 -8.97 -10.13 -5.03
C HIS A 7 -8.21 -9.04 -5.79
N TYR A 8 -7.60 -9.45 -6.90
CA TYR A 8 -6.80 -8.60 -7.78
C TYR A 8 -7.52 -8.45 -9.12
N GLU A 9 -7.72 -7.21 -9.55
CA GLU A 9 -8.33 -6.90 -10.84
C GLU A 9 -7.37 -5.98 -11.60
N LEU A 10 -6.79 -6.49 -12.70
CA LEU A 10 -5.80 -5.78 -13.48
C LEU A 10 -6.40 -4.51 -14.12
N ILE A 11 -5.67 -3.40 -14.03
CA ILE A 11 -5.98 -2.13 -14.69
C ILE A 11 -5.09 -1.95 -15.91
N ALA A 12 -3.77 -2.12 -15.72
CA ALA A 12 -2.79 -1.99 -16.79
C ALA A 12 -1.54 -2.82 -16.48
N LEU A 13 -0.86 -3.28 -17.53
CA LEU A 13 0.43 -3.94 -17.45
C LEU A 13 1.36 -3.30 -18.50
N ARG A 14 2.56 -2.94 -18.06
CA ARG A 14 3.64 -2.41 -18.91
C ARG A 14 4.94 -3.10 -18.55
N HIS A 15 5.90 -3.09 -19.45
CA HIS A 15 7.23 -3.64 -19.19
C HIS A 15 8.32 -2.70 -19.73
N SER A 16 9.50 -2.75 -19.12
CA SER A 16 10.77 -2.25 -19.62
C SER A 16 11.66 -3.44 -20.01
N ALA A 17 12.96 -3.19 -20.25
CA ALA A 17 13.92 -4.26 -20.49
C ALA A 17 14.14 -5.16 -19.26
N ASP A 18 14.01 -4.60 -18.07
CA ASP A 18 14.40 -5.20 -16.78
C ASP A 18 13.29 -5.11 -15.72
N ALA A 19 12.08 -4.68 -16.08
CA ALA A 19 10.99 -4.55 -15.13
C ALA A 19 9.61 -4.80 -15.74
N VAL A 20 8.68 -5.25 -14.90
CA VAL A 20 7.24 -5.31 -15.17
C VAL A 20 6.53 -4.37 -14.19
N ILE A 21 5.73 -3.45 -14.73
CA ILE A 21 4.90 -2.53 -13.95
C ILE A 21 3.44 -2.95 -14.09
N VAL A 22 2.80 -3.22 -12.95
CA VAL A 22 1.41 -3.67 -12.89
C VAL A 22 0.59 -2.66 -12.09
N GLU A 23 -0.52 -2.23 -12.67
CA GLU A 23 -1.54 -1.46 -11.97
C GLU A 23 -2.78 -2.35 -11.78
N PHE A 24 -3.32 -2.41 -10.57
CA PHE A 24 -4.50 -3.24 -10.27
C PHE A 24 -5.34 -2.67 -9.13
N TRP A 25 -6.62 -3.08 -9.08
CA TRP A 25 -7.44 -2.93 -7.89
C TRP A 25 -7.18 -4.09 -6.94
N LEU A 26 -6.80 -3.77 -5.71
CA LEU A 26 -6.76 -4.68 -4.58
C LEU A 26 -8.05 -4.54 -3.77
N ARG A 27 -8.82 -5.62 -3.64
CA ARG A 27 -10.07 -5.66 -2.87
C ARG A 27 -10.00 -6.74 -1.80
N GLY A 28 -10.49 -6.43 -0.60
CA GLY A 28 -10.46 -7.38 0.50
C GLY A 28 -11.21 -6.90 1.74
N ALA A 29 -11.28 -7.76 2.75
CA ALA A 29 -11.74 -7.40 4.09
C ALA A 29 -10.53 -7.29 5.02
N HIS A 30 -10.51 -6.24 5.84
CA HIS A 30 -9.43 -6.00 6.80
C HIS A 30 -9.56 -6.93 8.01
N ARG A 31 -8.98 -8.12 7.87
CA ARG A 31 -9.01 -9.21 8.86
C ARG A 31 -7.66 -9.42 9.58
N GLY A 32 -6.59 -8.80 9.08
CA GLY A 32 -5.27 -8.77 9.72
C GLY A 32 -4.94 -7.40 10.32
N MET A 33 -3.74 -7.27 10.90
CA MET A 33 -3.21 -5.98 11.34
C MET A 33 -2.76 -5.15 10.13
N LEU A 34 -3.00 -3.84 10.17
CA LEU A 34 -2.41 -2.87 9.25
C LEU A 34 -1.46 -1.97 10.05
N GLY A 35 -0.17 -2.32 10.10
CA GLY A 35 0.76 -1.72 11.05
C GLY A 35 0.26 -1.94 12.48
N LYS A 36 0.06 -0.87 13.25
CA LYS A 36 -0.55 -0.91 14.59
C LYS A 36 -2.10 -0.84 14.60
N ILE A 37 -2.75 -0.78 13.44
CA ILE A 37 -4.21 -0.70 13.35
C ILE A 37 -4.81 -2.12 13.43
N PRO A 38 -5.71 -2.40 14.40
CA PRO A 38 -6.32 -3.71 14.56
C PRO A 38 -7.33 -4.03 13.44
N PRO A 39 -7.63 -5.32 13.20
CA PRO A 39 -8.59 -5.73 12.20
C PRO A 39 -9.98 -5.11 12.46
N THR A 40 -10.56 -4.53 11.43
CA THR A 40 -11.87 -3.85 11.51
C THR A 40 -13.00 -4.71 10.99
N GLY A 41 -12.70 -5.68 10.12
CA GLY A 41 -13.67 -6.45 9.35
C GLY A 41 -14.27 -5.68 8.17
N SER A 42 -13.96 -4.39 8.03
CA SER A 42 -14.46 -3.55 6.94
C SER A 42 -13.82 -3.94 5.60
N SER A 43 -14.57 -3.81 4.52
CA SER A 43 -14.04 -3.98 3.17
C SER A 43 -13.24 -2.76 2.73
N HIS A 44 -12.25 -2.98 1.88
CA HIS A 44 -11.53 -1.93 1.19
C HIS A 44 -11.35 -2.27 -0.29
N ARG A 45 -11.21 -1.22 -1.11
CA ARG A 45 -10.76 -1.26 -2.50
C ARG A 45 -9.70 -0.19 -2.67
N THR A 46 -8.53 -0.57 -3.16
CA THR A 46 -7.40 0.35 -3.31
C THR A 46 -6.69 0.10 -4.61
N ARG A 47 -6.32 1.17 -5.31
CA ARG A 47 -5.48 1.09 -6.50
C ARG A 47 -4.03 0.88 -6.06
N VAL A 48 -3.37 -0.08 -6.68
CA VAL A 48 -2.00 -0.47 -6.35
C VAL A 48 -1.15 -0.41 -7.63
N THR A 49 0.07 0.10 -7.50
CA THR A 49 1.10 0.00 -8.53
C THR A 49 2.24 -0.84 -7.99
N ALA A 50 2.54 -1.95 -8.66
CA ALA A 50 3.63 -2.85 -8.32
C ALA A 50 4.70 -2.82 -9.41
N TYR A 51 5.96 -2.72 -9.00
CA TYR A 51 7.15 -2.87 -9.84
C TYR A 51 7.80 -4.21 -9.50
N PHE A 52 8.00 -5.04 -10.51
CA PHE A 52 8.79 -6.27 -10.44
C PHE A 52 10.06 -6.01 -11.25
N VAL A 53 11.22 -5.93 -10.59
CA VAL A 53 12.52 -5.64 -11.22
C VAL A 53 13.35 -6.90 -11.26
N PHE A 54 13.97 -7.17 -12.40
CA PHE A 54 14.74 -8.37 -12.70
C PHE A 54 16.22 -8.04 -12.93
N ASP A 55 17.10 -8.98 -12.61
CA ASP A 55 18.53 -8.89 -12.99
C ASP A 55 18.78 -9.39 -14.41
N GLY A 56 20.03 -9.32 -14.87
CA GLY A 56 20.43 -9.80 -16.20
C GLY A 56 20.29 -11.32 -16.42
N SER A 57 20.02 -12.09 -15.36
CA SER A 57 19.73 -13.52 -15.40
C SER A 57 18.24 -13.83 -15.24
N GLU A 58 17.37 -12.82 -15.40
CA GLU A 58 15.91 -12.90 -15.28
C GLU A 58 15.41 -13.29 -13.88
N HIS A 59 16.21 -13.10 -12.82
CA HIS A 59 15.73 -13.31 -11.46
C HIS A 59 15.01 -12.06 -10.92
N LEU A 60 13.87 -12.25 -10.27
CA LEU A 60 13.16 -11.18 -9.56
C LEU A 60 14.00 -10.72 -8.36
N VAL A 61 14.60 -9.53 -8.46
CA VAL A 61 15.44 -8.95 -7.40
C VAL A 61 14.68 -7.94 -6.54
N THR A 62 13.58 -7.39 -7.03
CA THR A 62 12.76 -6.44 -6.25
C THR A 62 11.29 -6.51 -6.64
N GLU A 63 10.44 -6.74 -5.65
CA GLU A 63 9.02 -6.40 -5.71
C GLU A 63 8.79 -5.11 -4.90
N ARG A 64 8.29 -4.06 -5.54
CA ARG A 64 8.02 -2.77 -4.90
C ARG A 64 6.59 -2.35 -5.15
N VAL A 65 5.82 -2.20 -4.06
CA VAL A 65 4.38 -1.97 -4.13
C VAL A 65 4.01 -0.61 -3.52
N TYR A 66 3.35 0.23 -4.30
CA TYR A 66 2.83 1.52 -3.88
C TYR A 66 1.30 1.53 -3.86
N SER A 67 0.75 2.08 -2.79
CA SER A 67 -0.69 2.28 -2.63
C SER A 67 -0.97 3.41 -1.64
N ASP A 68 -2.15 4.02 -1.75
CA ASP A 68 -2.59 5.05 -0.82
C ASP A 68 -3.16 4.42 0.46
N ARG A 69 -2.34 4.40 1.51
CA ARG A 69 -2.73 3.92 2.84
C ARG A 69 -3.80 4.77 3.51
N LEU A 70 -3.86 6.07 3.22
CA LEU A 70 -4.87 6.96 3.80
C LEU A 70 -6.26 6.66 3.21
N THR A 71 -6.32 6.36 1.91
CA THR A 71 -7.54 5.87 1.26
C THR A 71 -8.02 4.55 1.85
N VAL A 72 -7.11 3.62 2.19
CA VAL A 72 -7.47 2.39 2.93
C VAL A 72 -8.05 2.76 4.29
N LEU A 73 -7.32 3.53 5.10
CA LEU A 73 -7.73 3.90 6.46
C LEU A 73 -9.12 4.55 6.49
N ARG A 74 -9.42 5.45 5.55
CA ARG A 74 -10.74 6.10 5.44
C ARG A 74 -11.85 5.08 5.21
N GLN A 75 -11.64 4.10 4.33
CA GLN A 75 -12.61 3.02 4.09
C GLN A 75 -12.81 2.15 5.32
N LEU A 76 -11.72 1.83 6.03
CA LEU A 76 -11.80 1.06 7.27
C LEU A 76 -12.58 1.77 8.37
N LEU A 77 -12.39 3.08 8.52
CA LEU A 77 -13.10 3.91 9.50
C LEU A 77 -14.58 4.13 9.13
N ALA A 78 -14.87 4.24 7.83
CA ALA A 78 -16.24 4.38 7.33
C ALA A 78 -17.06 3.09 7.49
N GLY A 79 -16.41 1.93 7.41
CA GLY A 79 -17.06 0.62 7.57
C GLY A 79 -17.32 0.19 9.02
N LEU A 80 -17.11 1.05 10.02
CA LEU A 80 -17.40 0.75 11.43
C LEU A 80 -18.80 1.20 11.83
N ASP A 81 -19.53 0.33 12.54
CA ASP A 81 -20.86 0.66 13.08
C ASP A 81 -20.76 1.55 14.32
N ARG A 82 -20.89 2.87 14.13
CA ARG A 82 -20.79 3.86 15.21
C ARG A 82 -22.02 3.92 16.12
N ARG A 83 -23.10 3.22 15.78
CA ARG A 83 -24.34 3.22 16.58
C ARG A 83 -24.26 2.23 17.74
N LYS A 84 -23.35 1.26 17.68
CA LYS A 84 -23.16 0.24 18.72
C LYS A 84 -21.96 0.58 19.62
N PRO A 85 -22.04 0.31 20.93
CA PRO A 85 -20.93 0.54 21.86
C PRO A 85 -19.67 -0.25 21.47
N ALA A 86 -19.84 -1.48 20.99
CA ALA A 86 -18.73 -2.29 20.49
C ALA A 86 -18.03 -1.67 19.25
N GLY A 87 -18.78 -0.97 18.38
CA GLY A 87 -18.20 -0.31 17.22
C GLY A 87 -17.50 1.00 17.56
N LEU A 88 -18.00 1.74 18.56
CA LEU A 88 -17.29 2.89 19.13
C LEU A 88 -15.97 2.48 19.79
N LEU A 89 -15.96 1.37 20.52
CA LEU A 89 -14.73 0.81 21.10
C LEU A 89 -13.72 0.41 20.00
N LYS A 90 -14.19 -0.23 18.92
CA LYS A 90 -13.34 -0.54 17.76
C LYS A 90 -12.78 0.73 17.11
N LEU A 91 -13.60 1.76 16.92
CA LEU A 91 -13.17 3.05 16.40
C LEU A 91 -12.05 3.67 17.25
N ALA A 92 -12.21 3.70 18.57
CA ALA A 92 -11.20 4.20 19.48
C ALA A 92 -9.87 3.41 19.36
N ARG A 93 -9.93 2.08 19.25
CA ARG A 93 -8.74 1.23 19.05
C ARG A 93 -8.06 1.49 17.71
N VAL A 94 -8.83 1.67 16.64
CA VAL A 94 -8.31 1.98 15.30
C VAL A 94 -7.62 3.34 15.28
N LEU A 95 -8.25 4.38 15.84
CA LEU A 95 -7.66 5.71 15.94
C LEU A 95 -6.39 5.71 16.78
N ARG A 96 -6.37 4.98 17.91
CA ARG A 96 -5.16 4.79 18.72
C ARG A 96 -4.04 4.10 17.93
N GLY A 97 -4.37 3.06 17.17
CA GLY A 97 -3.41 2.36 16.31
C GLY A 97 -2.84 3.29 15.23
N ALA A 98 -3.70 4.03 14.54
CA ALA A 98 -3.30 5.00 13.51
C ALA A 98 -2.41 6.12 14.07
N LEU A 99 -2.74 6.65 15.25
CA LEU A 99 -1.92 7.68 15.91
C LEU A 99 -0.55 7.13 16.33
N SER A 100 -0.50 5.89 16.83
CA SER A 100 0.76 5.25 17.21
C SER A 100 1.64 4.89 16.00
N GLU A 101 1.02 4.64 14.84
CA GLU A 101 1.71 4.46 13.57
C GLU A 101 2.28 5.79 13.07
N ALA A 102 1.46 6.84 13.07
CA ALA A 102 1.87 8.18 12.62
C ALA A 102 2.97 8.81 13.48
N GLY A 103 2.99 8.50 14.78
CA GLY A 103 4.03 8.95 15.72
C GLY A 103 5.28 8.06 15.76
N ALA A 104 5.35 6.99 14.95
CA ALA A 104 6.55 6.17 14.86
C ALA A 104 7.71 6.99 14.26
N LYS A 105 8.94 6.71 14.70
CA LYS A 105 10.13 7.34 14.10
C LYS A 105 10.14 7.00 12.60
N PRO A 106 10.28 7.99 11.70
CA PRO A 106 10.44 7.70 10.28
C PRO A 106 11.67 6.81 10.05
N ASP A 107 11.60 5.94 9.05
CA ASP A 107 12.76 5.14 8.64
C ASP A 107 13.90 6.10 8.25
N PRO A 108 15.06 6.07 8.94
CA PRO A 108 16.16 6.97 8.66
C PRO A 108 16.62 6.90 7.21
N ARG A 109 16.49 5.74 6.55
CA ARG A 109 16.84 5.57 5.13
C ARG A 109 16.00 6.43 4.19
N LEU A 110 14.85 6.94 4.63
CA LEU A 110 14.02 7.88 3.87
C LEU A 110 14.35 9.34 4.18
N LEU A 111 14.96 9.61 5.33
CA LEU A 111 15.33 10.96 5.76
C LEU A 111 16.75 11.33 5.32
N THR A 112 17.64 10.34 5.27
CA THR A 112 19.05 10.49 4.87
C THR A 112 19.28 9.70 3.59
N THR A 113 18.67 10.16 2.50
CA THR A 113 18.90 9.60 1.16
C THR A 113 20.03 10.36 0.48
N ALA A 114 20.95 9.63 -0.15
CA ALA A 114 21.87 10.24 -1.11
C ALA A 114 21.07 10.60 -2.38
N GLU A 115 21.34 11.76 -2.97
CA GLU A 115 20.78 12.09 -4.27
C GLU A 115 21.23 11.04 -5.30
N PRO A 116 20.31 10.50 -6.11
CA PRO A 116 20.69 9.53 -7.13
C PRO A 116 21.61 10.21 -8.16
N ASP A 117 22.76 9.60 -8.43
CA ASP A 117 23.58 9.97 -9.57
C ASP A 117 22.93 9.41 -10.84
N LEU A 118 22.22 10.29 -11.55
CA LEU A 118 21.54 9.97 -12.80
C LEU A 118 22.45 10.18 -14.03
N GLY A 119 23.74 10.49 -13.83
CA GLY A 119 24.62 10.96 -14.89
C GLY A 119 24.24 12.35 -15.43
N PRO A 120 24.92 12.83 -16.47
CA PRO A 120 24.57 14.11 -17.10
C PRO A 120 23.16 14.04 -17.69
N ARG A 121 22.31 15.02 -17.35
CA ARG A 121 21.01 15.21 -18.02
C ARG A 121 21.29 15.47 -19.50
N VAL A 122 20.95 14.52 -20.36
CA VAL A 122 20.82 14.80 -21.79
C VAL A 122 19.63 15.74 -21.91
N VAL A 123 19.92 17.05 -22.03
CA VAL A 123 18.92 18.02 -22.44
C VAL A 123 18.73 17.75 -23.92
N ASP A 124 17.68 17.00 -24.27
CA ASP A 124 17.25 16.94 -25.66
C ASP A 124 16.93 18.38 -26.08
N GLN A 125 17.74 18.89 -27.01
CA GLN A 125 17.49 20.15 -27.70
C GLN A 125 16.41 19.88 -28.74
N ASP A 126 15.16 20.19 -28.41
CA ASP A 126 14.10 20.41 -29.40
C ASP A 126 14.25 21.78 -30.07
#